data_AF-A0A7Y7TM68-F1
#
_entry.id   AF-A0A7Y7TM68-F1
#
_cell.length_a   1.000
_cell.length_b   1.000
_cell.length_c   1.000
_cell.angle_alpha   90.00
_cell.angle_beta   90.00
_cell.angle_gamma   90.00
#
_symmetry.space_group_name_H-M   'P 1'
#
loop_
_entity.id
_entity.type
_entity.pdbx_description
1 polymer ?
#
loop_
_entity_poly.entity_id
_entity_poly.type
_entity_poly.pdbx_seq_one_letter_code
_entity_poly.pdbx_strand_id
1 'polypeptide(L)'
;MSLWEKAQAELLDIIEWTDDSSDTMVWRFPRFDNEIKYGAQLIVRQSQVAVFVNMGKIADVFPPGKHKLMTDNMPVLTTLMGWQYGFHSPFKAEVYFVNTKNFTNLKWGTKNPVILRDPEFGAVRIRSFGSYVIKVSDPAKFINEIAGTSGRFVVEEIEDQLRNLVVTRFSDLVGESGIPLLDLASKYDELSKTLASRVLPEFAEYGLEVTKLLIENIALPPEVEAALDKKSSMGIIGDMDTYLKFQSGTAMEAAAKNPGGEASAGIGMGIGFAMANQLGKAMSPQTALTATPPPLDAPKQYFVGKDGKQSGPYPIEAISKEISEGRVTRDTLLWCAGMEKWQMAGEFSEFSHFFTTPPPLT
;
A
#
# COMPACT_ATOMS: atom_id res chain seq x y z
N MET A 1 -6.04 -69.58 8.59
CA MET A 1 -5.17 -68.58 9.23
C MET A 1 -4.62 -69.16 10.51
N SER A 2 -3.31 -69.37 10.57
CA SER A 2 -2.59 -69.98 11.70
C SER A 2 -2.44 -69.00 12.88
N LEU A 3 -2.39 -69.49 14.12
CA LEU A 3 -2.02 -68.72 15.31
C LEU A 3 -0.66 -67.99 15.14
N TRP A 4 0.21 -68.55 14.29
CA TRP A 4 1.49 -67.95 13.90
C TRP A 4 1.33 -66.69 13.04
N GLU A 5 0.35 -66.67 12.13
CA GLU A 5 0.05 -65.50 11.28
C GLU A 5 -0.60 -64.37 12.10
N LYS A 6 -1.39 -64.71 13.14
CA LYS A 6 -1.91 -63.74 14.11
C LYS A 6 -0.81 -63.14 14.99
N ALA A 7 0.15 -63.96 15.45
CA ALA A 7 1.29 -63.47 16.23
C ALA A 7 2.26 -62.60 15.39
N GLN A 8 2.46 -62.91 14.11
CA GLN A 8 3.24 -62.07 13.19
C GLN A 8 2.52 -60.76 12.81
N ALA A 9 1.18 -60.77 12.77
CA ALA A 9 0.38 -59.55 12.56
C ALA A 9 0.46 -58.57 13.74
N GLU A 10 0.64 -59.04 14.98
CA GLU A 10 0.92 -58.19 16.15
C GLU A 10 2.38 -57.66 16.19
N LEU A 11 3.28 -58.18 15.35
CA LEU A 11 4.69 -57.78 15.29
C LEU A 11 5.01 -56.73 14.21
N LEU A 12 4.09 -56.46 13.29
CA LEU A 12 4.25 -55.49 12.21
C LEU A 12 3.86 -54.09 12.70
N ASP A 13 4.87 -53.28 13.01
CA ASP A 13 4.66 -51.90 13.39
C ASP A 13 4.07 -51.11 12.21
N ILE A 14 2.92 -50.47 12.43
CA ILE A 14 2.27 -49.58 11.47
C ILE A 14 2.60 -48.15 11.89
N ILE A 15 3.37 -47.47 11.03
CA ILE A 15 3.73 -46.08 11.19
C ILE A 15 2.81 -45.28 10.30
N GLU A 16 1.91 -44.53 10.91
CA GLU A 16 0.99 -43.64 10.22
C GLU A 16 0.67 -42.42 11.09
N TRP A 17 0.23 -41.36 10.44
CA TRP A 17 -0.29 -40.17 11.09
C TRP A 17 -1.52 -39.66 10.36
N THR A 18 -2.49 -39.21 11.13
CA THR A 18 -3.64 -38.44 10.62
C THR A 18 -3.59 -37.10 11.31
N ASP A 19 -3.41 -36.05 10.53
CA ASP A 19 -3.42 -34.68 11.03
C ASP A 19 -4.85 -34.21 11.26
N ASP A 20 -5.16 -33.82 12.49
CA ASP A 20 -6.42 -33.21 12.91
C ASP A 20 -6.31 -31.68 13.06
N SER A 21 -5.14 -31.10 12.77
CA SER A 21 -4.83 -29.68 12.96
C SER A 21 -4.84 -28.90 11.63
N SER A 22 -4.99 -27.58 11.71
CA SER A 22 -4.92 -26.69 10.53
C SER A 22 -3.54 -26.10 10.28
N ASP A 23 -2.64 -26.21 11.26
CA ASP A 23 -1.40 -25.43 11.42
C ASP A 23 -0.14 -26.28 11.55
N THR A 24 -0.25 -27.59 11.81
CA THR A 24 0.92 -28.47 11.92
C THR A 24 1.54 -28.66 10.55
N MET A 25 2.82 -28.32 10.42
CA MET A 25 3.59 -28.53 9.18
C MET A 25 4.39 -29.82 9.23
N VAL A 26 5.01 -30.12 10.38
CA VAL A 26 5.82 -31.33 10.58
C VAL A 26 5.44 -31.99 11.89
N TRP A 27 5.36 -33.32 11.89
CA TRP A 27 5.16 -34.12 13.07
C TRP A 27 6.06 -35.35 13.04
N ARG A 28 6.84 -35.55 14.11
CA ARG A 28 7.69 -36.73 14.27
C ARG A 28 6.91 -37.84 14.94
N PHE A 29 6.90 -39.03 14.33
CA PHE A 29 6.27 -40.20 14.91
C PHE A 29 6.93 -40.58 16.24
N PRO A 30 6.19 -40.60 17.37
CA PRO A 30 6.75 -40.87 18.68
C PRO A 30 7.05 -42.37 18.83
N ARG A 31 8.27 -42.69 19.24
CA ARG A 31 8.65 -44.04 19.68
C ARG A 31 9.63 -44.00 20.84
N PHE A 32 9.63 -45.07 21.62
CA PHE A 32 10.66 -45.30 22.63
C PHE A 32 12.02 -45.55 21.96
N ASP A 33 13.04 -44.79 22.39
CA ASP A 33 14.43 -44.76 21.87
C ASP A 33 14.59 -44.58 20.33
N ASN A 34 13.55 -44.09 19.65
CA ASN A 34 13.51 -43.92 18.18
C ASN A 34 13.89 -45.22 17.41
N GLU A 35 13.52 -46.39 17.93
CA GLU A 35 13.83 -47.66 17.26
C GLU A 35 12.70 -48.11 16.34
N ILE A 36 12.95 -48.09 15.03
CA ILE A 36 12.00 -48.59 14.03
C ILE A 36 12.28 -50.07 13.73
N LYS A 37 11.23 -50.89 13.82
CA LYS A 37 11.29 -52.33 13.57
C LYS A 37 11.52 -52.59 12.08
N TYR A 38 12.40 -53.54 11.76
CA TYR A 38 12.62 -53.98 10.40
C TYR A 38 11.32 -54.51 9.76
N GLY A 39 10.98 -54.03 8.57
CA GLY A 39 9.77 -54.43 7.86
C GLY A 39 8.48 -53.73 8.32
N ALA A 40 8.57 -52.70 9.15
CA ALA A 40 7.45 -51.82 9.50
C ALA A 40 6.71 -51.32 8.25
N GLN A 41 5.39 -51.19 8.35
CA GLN A 41 4.55 -50.60 7.31
C GLN A 41 4.47 -49.10 7.55
N LEU A 42 4.84 -48.32 6.55
CA LEU A 42 4.66 -46.87 6.55
C LEU A 42 3.44 -46.55 5.68
N ILE A 43 2.42 -45.91 6.26
CA ILE A 43 1.24 -45.46 5.54
C ILE A 43 1.27 -43.94 5.51
N VAL A 44 1.50 -43.37 4.33
CA VAL A 44 1.52 -41.93 4.09
C VAL A 44 0.17 -41.53 3.47
N ARG A 45 -0.54 -40.61 4.12
CA ARG A 45 -1.84 -40.15 3.63
C ARG A 45 -1.67 -39.16 2.48
N GLN A 46 -2.79 -38.81 1.84
CA GLN A 46 -2.82 -37.73 0.84
C GLN A 46 -2.45 -36.40 1.48
N SER A 47 -1.85 -35.51 0.69
CA SER A 47 -1.33 -34.21 1.17
C SER A 47 -0.29 -34.32 2.29
N GLN A 48 0.41 -35.45 2.35
CA GLN A 48 1.49 -35.72 3.29
C GLN A 48 2.65 -36.40 2.57
N VAL A 49 3.84 -36.20 3.11
CA VAL A 49 5.06 -36.90 2.74
C VAL A 49 5.74 -37.37 4.02
N ALA A 50 6.31 -38.57 4.01
CA ALA A 50 7.10 -39.06 5.15
C ALA A 50 8.59 -38.98 4.82
N VAL A 51 9.35 -38.26 5.64
CA VAL A 51 10.80 -38.16 5.56
C VAL A 51 11.39 -39.10 6.59
N PHE A 52 12.22 -40.03 6.12
CA PHE A 52 12.88 -41.01 6.95
C PHE A 52 14.32 -40.58 7.23
N VAL A 53 14.65 -40.47 8.52
CA VAL A 53 15.97 -40.05 9.00
C VAL A 53 16.60 -41.22 9.74
N ASN A 54 17.80 -41.62 9.33
CA ASN A 54 18.55 -42.68 9.99
C ASN A 54 19.88 -42.13 10.50
N MET A 55 20.17 -42.33 11.78
CA MET A 55 21.40 -41.85 12.43
C MET A 55 21.71 -40.37 12.12
N GLY A 56 20.68 -39.52 12.11
CA GLY A 56 20.82 -38.08 11.86
C GLY A 56 21.02 -37.68 10.40
N LYS A 57 20.87 -38.60 9.44
CA LYS A 57 20.89 -38.29 8.00
C LYS A 57 19.55 -38.63 7.36
N ILE A 58 19.05 -37.74 6.51
CA ILE A 58 17.90 -38.04 5.66
C ILE A 58 18.29 -39.19 4.74
N ALA A 59 17.54 -40.28 4.86
CA ALA A 59 17.78 -41.52 4.14
C ALA A 59 16.85 -41.67 2.94
N ASP A 60 15.57 -41.28 3.09
CA ASP A 60 14.59 -41.35 2.01
C ASP A 60 13.37 -40.45 2.25
N VAL A 61 12.61 -40.19 1.18
CA VAL A 61 11.39 -39.38 1.17
C VAL A 61 10.27 -40.16 0.49
N PHE A 62 9.25 -40.53 1.27
CA PHE A 62 8.14 -41.38 0.83
C PHE A 62 6.89 -40.56 0.47
N PRO A 63 6.40 -40.62 -0.79
CA PRO A 63 5.17 -39.94 -1.21
C PRO A 63 3.91 -40.63 -0.64
N PRO A 64 2.70 -40.05 -0.82
CA PRO A 64 1.44 -40.69 -0.43
C PRO A 64 1.32 -42.14 -0.91
N GLY A 65 0.94 -43.05 -0.01
CA GLY A 65 0.82 -44.47 -0.31
C GLY A 65 1.28 -45.37 0.82
N LYS A 66 1.28 -46.67 0.54
CA LYS A 66 1.73 -47.72 1.45
C LYS A 66 3.14 -48.15 1.07
N HIS A 67 4.06 -48.04 2.03
CA HIS A 67 5.47 -48.36 1.88
C HIS A 67 5.90 -49.37 2.93
N LYS A 68 6.96 -50.11 2.65
CA LYS A 68 7.58 -51.03 3.60
C LYS A 68 9.01 -50.59 3.86
N LEU A 69 9.34 -50.35 5.13
CA LEU A 69 10.66 -49.89 5.53
C LEU A 69 11.62 -51.09 5.58
N MET A 70 12.33 -51.31 4.47
CA MET A 70 13.39 -52.32 4.32
C MET A 70 14.63 -51.66 3.72
N THR A 71 15.81 -52.06 4.17
CA THR A 71 17.10 -51.50 3.75
C THR A 71 17.33 -51.60 2.23
N ASP A 72 16.79 -52.65 1.60
CA ASP A 72 16.91 -52.90 0.14
C ASP A 72 16.19 -51.84 -0.70
N ASN A 73 15.22 -51.12 -0.13
CA ASN A 73 14.42 -50.12 -0.82
C ASN A 73 14.89 -48.67 -0.55
N MET A 74 16.01 -48.48 0.16
CA MET A 74 16.49 -47.15 0.58
C MET A 74 17.93 -46.91 0.06
N PRO A 75 18.10 -46.29 -1.13
CA PRO A 75 19.38 -46.23 -1.84
C PRO A 75 20.53 -45.59 -1.05
N VAL A 76 20.22 -44.56 -0.24
CA VAL A 76 21.22 -43.83 0.55
C VAL A 76 21.72 -44.68 1.72
N LEU A 77 20.88 -45.53 2.30
CA LEU A 77 21.25 -46.43 3.40
C LEU A 77 22.13 -47.58 2.94
N THR A 78 21.81 -48.14 1.78
CA THR A 78 22.61 -49.19 1.15
C THR A 78 24.04 -48.70 0.89
N THR A 79 24.20 -47.41 0.61
CA THR A 79 25.50 -46.76 0.37
C THR A 79 26.24 -46.39 1.67
N LEU A 80 25.53 -45.95 2.72
CA LEU A 80 26.12 -45.53 4.00
C LEU A 80 26.59 -46.69 4.89
N MET A 81 25.99 -47.88 4.80
CA MET A 81 26.17 -48.97 5.76
C MET A 81 26.79 -50.24 5.17
N GLY A 82 27.81 -50.09 4.31
CA GLY A 82 28.53 -51.17 3.64
C GLY A 82 28.64 -52.52 4.39
N TRP A 83 27.78 -53.46 3.99
CA TRP A 83 28.08 -54.86 3.67
C TRP A 83 28.85 -55.76 4.66
N GLN A 84 28.62 -55.72 5.98
CA GLN A 84 29.22 -56.77 6.85
C GLN A 84 28.40 -57.28 8.05
N TYR A 85 27.16 -56.83 8.28
CA TYR A 85 26.31 -57.40 9.34
C TYR A 85 24.91 -57.67 8.80
N GLY A 86 24.49 -58.95 8.74
CA GLY A 86 23.13 -59.34 8.36
C GLY A 86 22.09 -58.70 9.29
N PHE A 87 21.19 -57.90 8.72
CA PHE A 87 20.38 -56.91 9.45
C PHE A 87 19.04 -57.46 9.95
N HIS A 88 19.02 -58.04 11.15
CA HIS A 88 17.79 -58.40 11.88
C HIS A 88 17.57 -57.58 13.17
N SER A 89 18.29 -56.47 13.36
CA SER A 89 18.20 -55.64 14.58
C SER A 89 17.50 -54.29 14.32
N PRO A 90 16.71 -53.77 15.28
CA PRO A 90 16.19 -52.40 15.24
C PRO A 90 17.33 -51.39 15.04
N PHE A 91 17.04 -50.31 14.31
CA PHE A 91 17.98 -49.21 14.09
C PHE A 91 17.36 -47.91 14.62
N LYS A 92 18.21 -46.98 15.08
CA LYS A 92 17.78 -45.63 15.52
C LYS A 92 17.40 -44.80 14.29
N ALA A 93 16.11 -44.65 14.08
CA ALA A 93 15.55 -43.88 12.99
C ALA A 93 14.28 -43.14 13.39
N GLU A 94 14.06 -42.05 12.69
CA GLU A 94 12.93 -41.15 12.90
C GLU A 94 12.12 -41.08 11.61
N VAL A 95 10.80 -41.01 11.75
CA VAL A 95 9.88 -40.73 10.65
C VAL A 95 9.21 -39.41 10.95
N TYR A 96 9.44 -38.44 10.07
CA TYR A 96 8.78 -37.15 10.09
C TYR A 96 7.69 -37.15 9.03
N PHE A 97 6.45 -36.91 9.42
CA PHE A 97 5.38 -36.61 8.49
C PHE A 97 5.34 -35.10 8.25
N VAL A 98 5.33 -34.72 6.97
CA VAL A 98 5.31 -33.34 6.52
C VAL A 98 4.02 -33.12 5.73
N ASN A 99 3.22 -32.14 6.15
CA ASN A 99 2.01 -31.76 5.45
C ASN A 99 2.36 -30.92 4.21
N THR A 100 1.89 -31.37 3.05
CA THR A 100 2.07 -30.68 1.77
C THR A 100 0.77 -29.99 1.30
N LYS A 101 -0.22 -29.89 2.18
CA LYS A 101 -1.45 -29.11 1.95
C LYS A 101 -1.13 -27.61 1.91
N ASN A 102 -2.06 -26.82 1.37
CA ASN A 102 -1.97 -25.37 1.44
C ASN A 102 -2.30 -24.89 2.86
N PHE A 103 -1.39 -24.12 3.46
CA PHE A 103 -1.62 -23.31 4.64
C PHE A 103 -2.12 -21.94 4.18
N THR A 104 -3.38 -21.66 4.47
CA THR A 104 -4.11 -20.50 3.93
C THR A 104 -4.26 -19.41 4.99
N ASN A 105 -4.66 -18.21 4.53
CA ASN A 105 -4.96 -17.06 5.39
C ASN A 105 -3.78 -16.59 6.25
N LEU A 106 -2.54 -16.85 5.82
CA LEU A 106 -1.36 -16.30 6.47
C LEU A 106 -1.29 -14.81 6.17
N LYS A 107 -1.05 -13.99 7.18
CA LYS A 107 -1.07 -12.54 7.05
C LYS A 107 0.34 -11.98 6.98
N TRP A 108 0.51 -10.95 6.17
CA TRP A 108 1.73 -10.16 6.16
C TRP A 108 1.38 -8.67 6.27
N GLY A 109 2.29 -7.88 6.83
CA GLY A 109 2.11 -6.44 6.91
C GLY A 109 3.31 -5.74 7.51
N THR A 110 3.48 -4.48 7.14
CA THR A 110 4.56 -3.62 7.60
C THR A 110 4.37 -3.28 9.08
N LYS A 111 5.24 -3.77 9.98
CA LYS A 111 5.21 -3.41 11.42
C LYS A 111 5.44 -1.91 11.62
N ASN A 112 6.41 -1.36 10.88
CA ASN A 112 6.71 0.07 10.84
C ASN A 112 6.37 0.64 9.47
N PRO A 113 5.96 1.91 9.36
CA PRO A 113 5.74 2.54 8.07
C PRO A 113 6.99 2.52 7.19
N VAL A 114 6.78 2.29 5.90
CA VAL A 114 7.80 2.37 4.86
C VAL A 114 7.76 3.77 4.25
N ILE A 115 8.92 4.39 4.08
CA ILE A 115 9.01 5.71 3.42
C ILE A 115 8.97 5.49 1.92
N LEU A 116 7.94 6.04 1.27
CA LEU A 116 7.79 6.10 -0.17
C LEU A 116 8.02 7.53 -0.64
N ARG A 117 8.78 7.71 -1.71
CA ARG A 117 8.92 9.02 -2.37
C ARG A 117 7.85 9.12 -3.45
N ASP A 118 6.79 9.83 -3.12
CA ASP A 118 5.67 10.10 -4.01
C ASP A 118 5.91 11.38 -4.86
N PRO A 119 5.57 11.37 -6.16
CA PRO A 119 5.72 12.55 -7.02
C PRO A 119 4.82 13.74 -6.63
N GLU A 120 3.63 13.51 -6.07
CA GLU A 120 2.66 14.56 -5.71
C GLU A 120 2.82 15.01 -4.24
N PHE A 121 3.05 14.07 -3.33
CA PHE A 121 3.07 14.31 -1.88
C PHE A 121 4.48 14.36 -1.27
N GLY A 122 5.53 14.05 -2.04
CA GLY A 122 6.90 13.97 -1.53
C GLY A 122 7.13 12.72 -0.68
N ALA A 123 7.86 12.83 0.43
CA ALA A 123 8.15 11.67 1.28
C ALA A 123 6.94 11.33 2.17
N VAL A 124 6.28 10.21 1.87
CA VAL A 124 5.09 9.72 2.58
C VAL A 124 5.37 8.40 3.29
N ARG A 125 4.72 8.17 4.43
CA ARG A 125 4.93 6.98 5.27
C ARG A 125 3.77 6.00 5.11
N ILE A 126 3.92 5.04 4.21
CA ILE A 126 2.85 4.08 3.94
C ILE A 126 2.94 2.86 4.86
N ARG A 127 1.79 2.28 5.18
CA ARG A 127 1.71 0.93 5.73
C ARG A 127 0.98 0.04 4.74
N SER A 128 1.35 -1.23 4.67
CA SER A 128 0.63 -2.19 3.82
C SER A 128 0.41 -3.49 4.55
N PHE A 129 -0.67 -4.17 4.19
CA PHE A 129 -0.98 -5.50 4.65
C PHE A 129 -1.61 -6.33 3.53
N GLY A 130 -1.55 -7.64 3.72
CA GLY A 130 -2.15 -8.59 2.81
C GLY A 130 -2.10 -10.00 3.35
N SER A 131 -2.28 -10.96 2.44
CA SER A 131 -2.26 -12.37 2.79
C SER A 131 -1.50 -13.21 1.78
N TYR A 132 -1.07 -14.37 2.22
CA TYR A 132 -0.38 -15.34 1.39
C TYR A 132 -0.78 -16.77 1.76
N VAL A 133 -0.51 -17.68 0.83
CA VAL A 133 -0.77 -19.12 0.94
C VAL A 133 0.52 -19.84 0.59
N ILE A 134 0.92 -20.76 1.46
CA ILE A 134 2.13 -21.56 1.26
C ILE A 134 1.80 -23.04 1.33
N LYS A 135 2.70 -23.86 0.79
CA LYS A 135 2.77 -25.30 1.07
C LYS A 135 4.23 -25.71 1.13
N VAL A 136 4.51 -26.84 1.78
CA VAL A 136 5.84 -27.45 1.72
C VAL A 136 6.01 -28.14 0.37
N SER A 137 7.03 -27.73 -0.39
CA SER A 137 7.36 -28.28 -1.70
C SER A 137 8.59 -29.19 -1.66
N ASP A 138 9.53 -28.93 -0.75
CA ASP A 138 10.70 -29.77 -0.49
C ASP A 138 10.75 -30.16 1.01
N PRO A 139 10.15 -31.30 1.38
CA PRO A 139 10.08 -31.74 2.78
C PRO A 139 11.44 -31.99 3.43
N ALA A 140 12.42 -32.47 2.66
CA ALA A 140 13.76 -32.76 3.19
C ALA A 140 14.50 -31.47 3.52
N LYS A 141 14.45 -30.48 2.62
CA LYS A 141 15.02 -29.16 2.87
C LYS A 141 14.30 -28.44 4.02
N PHE A 142 12.96 -28.49 4.06
CA PHE A 142 12.20 -27.87 5.14
C PHE A 142 12.56 -28.43 6.52
N ILE A 143 12.77 -29.74 6.64
CA ILE A 143 13.24 -30.34 7.89
C ILE A 143 14.65 -29.87 8.23
N ASN A 144 15.58 -29.90 7.28
CA ASN A 144 16.98 -29.56 7.55
C ASN A 144 17.18 -28.08 7.93
N GLU A 145 16.51 -27.17 7.23
CA GLU A 145 16.74 -25.72 7.37
C GLU A 145 15.84 -25.07 8.42
N ILE A 146 14.62 -25.60 8.61
CA ILE A 146 13.59 -24.94 9.44
C ILE A 146 13.15 -25.81 10.63
N ALA A 147 12.55 -26.97 10.39
CA ALA A 147 11.87 -27.70 11.46
C ALA A 147 12.84 -28.39 12.44
N GLY A 148 14.04 -28.72 11.97
CA GLY A 148 15.08 -29.39 12.74
C GLY A 148 14.60 -30.69 13.37
N THR A 149 14.93 -30.89 14.65
CA THR A 149 14.57 -32.09 15.41
C THR A 149 13.29 -31.95 16.22
N SER A 150 12.49 -30.89 16.00
CA SER A 150 11.26 -30.67 16.77
C SER A 150 10.28 -31.83 16.57
N GLY A 151 9.64 -32.28 17.67
CA GLY A 151 8.64 -33.34 17.60
C GLY A 151 7.36 -32.92 16.89
N ARG A 152 7.05 -31.61 16.90
CA ARG A 152 5.93 -31.01 16.20
C ARG A 152 6.31 -29.58 15.83
N PHE A 153 6.16 -29.22 14.57
CA PHE A 153 6.44 -27.88 14.04
C PHE A 153 5.17 -27.28 13.46
N VAL A 154 4.80 -26.07 13.89
CA VAL A 154 3.61 -25.34 13.43
C VAL A 154 3.97 -24.09 12.63
N VAL A 155 3.03 -23.59 11.83
CA VAL A 155 3.23 -22.39 10.99
C VAL A 155 3.69 -21.16 11.81
N GLU A 156 3.17 -21.00 13.02
CA GLU A 156 3.44 -19.86 13.90
C GLU A 156 4.94 -19.72 14.23
N GLU A 157 5.69 -20.83 14.20
CA GLU A 157 7.12 -20.85 14.49
C GLU A 157 7.98 -20.22 13.38
N ILE A 158 7.47 -20.13 12.13
CA ILE A 158 8.18 -19.52 10.99
C ILE A 158 7.51 -18.23 10.46
N GLU A 159 6.26 -17.96 10.86
CA GLU A 159 5.44 -16.88 10.31
C GLU A 159 6.15 -15.51 10.34
N ASP A 160 6.83 -15.20 11.44
CA ASP A 160 7.53 -13.94 11.64
C ASP A 160 8.64 -13.71 10.62
N GLN A 161 9.41 -14.76 10.31
CA GLN A 161 10.49 -14.72 9.34
C GLN A 161 9.94 -14.57 7.91
N LEU A 162 8.92 -15.35 7.56
CA LEU A 162 8.28 -15.27 6.24
C LEU A 162 7.66 -13.90 5.99
N ARG A 163 6.97 -13.33 6.99
CA ARG A 163 6.42 -11.99 6.92
C ARG A 163 7.51 -10.94 6.70
N ASN A 164 8.65 -11.04 7.39
CA ASN A 164 9.75 -10.08 7.23
C ASN A 164 10.32 -10.10 5.80
N LEU A 165 10.45 -11.28 5.19
CA LEU A 165 10.86 -11.41 3.79
C LEU A 165 9.88 -10.70 2.85
N VAL A 166 8.59 -10.98 2.99
CA VAL A 166 7.54 -10.35 2.16
C VAL A 166 7.55 -8.83 2.31
N VAL A 167 7.64 -8.32 3.55
CA VAL A 167 7.67 -6.88 3.84
C VAL A 167 8.91 -6.21 3.24
N THR A 168 10.06 -6.87 3.29
CA THR A 168 11.30 -6.35 2.71
C THR A 168 11.16 -6.23 1.20
N ARG A 169 10.69 -7.27 0.50
CA ARG A 169 10.49 -7.24 -0.95
C ARG A 169 9.39 -6.31 -1.39
N PHE A 170 8.33 -6.16 -0.59
CA PHE A 170 7.30 -5.17 -0.84
C PHE A 170 7.87 -3.74 -0.77
N SER A 171 8.69 -3.45 0.25
CA SER A 171 9.29 -2.12 0.43
C SER A 171 10.17 -1.74 -0.74
N ASP A 172 11.03 -2.67 -1.19
CA ASP A 172 11.87 -2.49 -2.38
C ASP A 172 11.02 -2.27 -3.64
N LEU A 173 10.01 -3.14 -3.86
CA LEU A 173 9.13 -3.07 -5.02
C LEU A 173 8.43 -1.72 -5.15
N VAL A 174 7.81 -1.25 -4.07
CA VAL A 174 7.05 0.00 -4.10
C VAL A 174 7.98 1.20 -4.25
N GLY A 175 9.15 1.18 -3.59
CA GLY A 175 10.16 2.22 -3.75
C GLY A 175 10.75 2.32 -5.16
N GLU A 176 10.93 1.20 -5.85
CA GLU A 176 11.43 1.13 -7.23
C GLU A 176 10.37 1.44 -8.28
N SER A 177 9.10 1.18 -7.99
CA SER A 177 8.01 1.25 -8.97
C SER A 177 7.80 2.64 -9.56
N GLY A 178 8.08 3.70 -8.79
CA GLY A 178 7.77 5.08 -9.16
C GLY A 178 6.28 5.36 -9.36
N ILE A 179 5.40 4.46 -8.94
CA ILE A 179 3.94 4.60 -9.08
C ILE A 179 3.44 5.60 -8.02
N PRO A 180 2.66 6.63 -8.41
CA PRO A 180 2.02 7.53 -7.45
C PRO A 180 1.14 6.77 -6.46
N LEU A 181 1.11 7.23 -5.21
CA LEU A 181 0.43 6.58 -4.09
C LEU A 181 -1.06 6.35 -4.35
N LEU A 182 -1.73 7.30 -4.99
CA LEU A 182 -3.15 7.19 -5.33
C LEU A 182 -3.41 6.16 -6.45
N ASP A 183 -2.42 5.94 -7.32
CA ASP A 183 -2.53 4.98 -8.43
C ASP A 183 -2.23 3.54 -8.00
N LEU A 184 -1.51 3.34 -6.88
CA LEU A 184 -1.17 2.02 -6.35
C LEU A 184 -2.42 1.15 -6.14
N ALA A 185 -3.53 1.75 -5.69
CA ALA A 185 -4.79 1.04 -5.45
C ALA A 185 -5.36 0.37 -6.72
N SER A 186 -5.11 0.95 -7.89
CA SER A 186 -5.52 0.39 -9.18
C SER A 186 -4.59 -0.72 -9.69
N LYS A 187 -3.46 -0.96 -9.00
CA LYS A 187 -2.35 -1.83 -9.42
C LYS A 187 -2.04 -2.97 -8.46
N TYR A 188 -2.92 -3.25 -7.50
CA TYR A 188 -2.67 -4.30 -6.50
C TYR A 188 -2.47 -5.69 -7.11
N ASP A 189 -3.16 -6.04 -8.20
CA ASP A 189 -2.98 -7.36 -8.84
C ASP A 189 -1.59 -7.48 -9.49
N GLU A 190 -1.18 -6.48 -10.27
CA GLU A 190 0.15 -6.45 -10.89
C GLU A 190 1.28 -6.40 -9.85
N LEU A 191 1.11 -5.59 -8.80
CA LEU A 191 2.05 -5.52 -7.69
C LEU A 191 2.12 -6.85 -6.92
N SER A 192 0.98 -7.51 -6.69
CA SER A 192 0.94 -8.80 -6.00
C SER A 192 1.67 -9.88 -6.80
N LYS A 193 1.47 -9.93 -8.12
CA LYS A 193 2.18 -10.86 -9.02
C LYS A 193 3.69 -10.61 -9.03
N THR A 194 4.09 -9.34 -9.07
CA THR A 194 5.50 -8.95 -9.06
C THR A 194 6.15 -9.21 -7.70
N LEU A 195 5.44 -8.97 -6.61
CA LEU A 195 5.91 -9.28 -5.27
C LEU A 195 6.06 -10.80 -5.09
N ALA A 196 5.08 -11.59 -5.56
CA ALA A 196 5.13 -13.04 -5.55
C ALA A 196 6.39 -13.57 -6.26
N SER A 197 6.71 -13.06 -7.45
CA SER A 197 7.91 -13.50 -8.18
C SER A 197 9.23 -13.16 -7.50
N ARG A 198 9.27 -12.06 -6.72
CA ARG A 198 10.45 -11.67 -5.92
C ARG A 198 10.64 -12.54 -4.68
N VAL A 199 9.55 -12.94 -4.00
CA VAL A 199 9.63 -13.72 -2.75
C VAL A 199 9.78 -15.23 -2.97
N LEU A 200 9.28 -15.75 -4.10
CA LEU A 200 9.35 -17.18 -4.43
C LEU A 200 10.74 -17.83 -4.25
N PRO A 201 11.85 -17.26 -4.75
CA PRO A 201 13.17 -17.86 -4.56
C PRO A 201 13.58 -17.95 -3.08
N GLU A 202 13.28 -16.93 -2.27
CA GLU A 202 13.64 -16.90 -0.84
C GLU A 202 12.83 -17.93 -0.04
N PHE A 203 11.57 -18.16 -0.40
CA PHE A 203 10.76 -19.22 0.22
C PHE A 203 11.24 -20.61 -0.21
N ALA A 204 11.71 -20.76 -1.45
CA ALA A 204 12.25 -22.02 -1.95
C ALA A 204 13.57 -22.43 -1.27
N GLU A 205 14.33 -21.47 -0.72
CA GLU A 205 15.50 -21.74 0.14
C GLU A 205 15.09 -22.44 1.44
N TYR A 206 13.86 -22.26 1.90
CA TYR A 206 13.30 -22.97 3.05
C TYR A 206 12.53 -24.23 2.67
N GLY A 207 12.45 -24.59 1.38
CA GLY A 207 11.63 -25.72 0.92
C GLY A 207 10.12 -25.43 0.88
N LEU A 208 9.76 -24.14 0.84
CA LEU A 208 8.38 -23.66 0.76
C LEU A 208 8.06 -23.15 -0.64
N GLU A 209 6.80 -23.29 -1.05
CA GLU A 209 6.26 -22.69 -2.27
C GLU A 209 5.13 -21.72 -1.89
N VAL A 210 5.20 -20.50 -2.40
CA VAL A 210 4.11 -19.52 -2.30
C VAL A 210 3.13 -19.76 -3.44
N THR A 211 1.95 -20.28 -3.13
CA THR A 211 0.92 -20.57 -4.15
C THR A 211 0.06 -19.36 -4.46
N LYS A 212 -0.09 -18.45 -3.50
CA LYS A 212 -0.80 -17.18 -3.67
C LYS A 212 -0.22 -16.12 -2.74
N LEU A 213 -0.10 -14.90 -3.24
CA LEU A 213 0.26 -13.72 -2.46
C LEU A 213 -0.60 -12.56 -2.93
N LEU A 214 -1.16 -11.83 -1.98
CA LEU A 214 -2.04 -10.70 -2.21
C LEU A 214 -1.60 -9.51 -1.37
N ILE A 215 -1.58 -8.34 -2.01
CA ILE A 215 -1.66 -7.03 -1.35
C ILE A 215 -3.14 -6.71 -1.21
N GLU A 216 -3.62 -6.56 0.02
CA GLU A 216 -5.04 -6.25 0.30
C GLU A 216 -5.24 -4.73 0.40
N ASN A 217 -4.29 -4.03 1.01
CA ASN A 217 -4.37 -2.58 1.18
C ASN A 217 -3.00 -1.94 1.39
N ILE A 218 -2.88 -0.71 0.92
CA ILE A 218 -1.81 0.24 1.28
C ILE A 218 -2.50 1.43 1.94
N ALA A 219 -2.32 1.54 3.26
CA ALA A 219 -2.93 2.57 4.07
C ALA A 219 -2.22 3.91 3.86
N LEU A 220 -3.02 4.95 3.65
CA LEU A 220 -2.56 6.32 3.50
C LEU A 220 -2.18 6.88 4.89
N PRO A 221 -1.15 7.72 4.97
CA PRO A 221 -0.91 8.52 6.17
C PRO A 221 -2.08 9.49 6.43
N PRO A 222 -2.45 9.77 7.70
CA PRO A 222 -3.52 10.72 8.04
C PRO A 222 -3.33 12.11 7.42
N GLU A 223 -2.08 12.56 7.28
CA GLU A 223 -1.75 13.84 6.63
C GLU A 223 -2.13 13.86 5.14
N VAL A 224 -1.97 12.74 4.43
CA VAL A 224 -2.34 12.60 3.01
C VAL A 224 -3.85 12.46 2.88
N GLU A 225 -4.50 11.68 3.76
CA GLU A 225 -5.96 11.56 3.81
C GLU A 225 -6.62 12.92 4.00
N ALA A 226 -6.17 13.71 4.99
CA ALA A 226 -6.70 15.05 5.23
C ALA A 226 -6.49 16.01 4.05
N ALA A 227 -5.35 15.93 3.36
CA ALA A 227 -5.08 16.72 2.17
C ALA A 227 -6.00 16.32 1.00
N LEU A 228 -6.22 15.02 0.83
CA LEU A 228 -7.11 14.47 -0.20
C LEU A 228 -8.58 14.86 0.05
N ASP A 229 -9.05 14.76 1.29
CA ASP A 229 -10.41 15.16 1.68
C ASP A 229 -10.63 16.66 1.47
N LYS A 230 -9.64 17.49 1.79
CA LYS A 230 -9.69 18.93 1.52
C LYS A 230 -9.72 19.23 0.03
N LYS A 231 -8.88 18.57 -0.77
CA LYS A 231 -8.86 18.74 -2.24
C LYS A 231 -10.17 18.27 -2.87
N SER A 232 -10.69 17.13 -2.42
CA SER A 232 -11.93 16.55 -2.93
C SER A 232 -13.15 17.38 -2.55
N SER A 233 -13.22 17.89 -1.32
CA SER A 233 -14.28 18.81 -0.91
C SER A 233 -14.24 20.10 -1.74
N MET A 234 -13.06 20.69 -2.00
CA MET A 234 -12.95 21.84 -2.90
C MET A 234 -13.39 21.52 -4.34
N GLY A 235 -13.05 20.33 -4.86
CA GLY A 235 -13.42 19.89 -6.21
C GLY A 235 -14.91 19.57 -6.38
N ILE A 236 -15.55 18.95 -5.38
CA ILE A 236 -17.00 18.69 -5.34
C ILE A 236 -17.77 20.00 -5.25
N ILE A 237 -17.24 20.95 -4.47
CA ILE A 237 -17.90 22.22 -4.21
C ILE A 237 -17.83 23.12 -5.45
N GLY A 238 -16.80 22.99 -6.31
CA GLY A 238 -16.71 23.55 -7.68
C GLY A 238 -16.70 25.07 -7.79
N ASP A 239 -17.23 25.76 -6.79
CA ASP A 239 -17.51 27.17 -6.73
C ASP A 239 -17.02 27.72 -5.38
N MET A 240 -16.07 28.66 -5.44
CA MET A 240 -15.40 29.23 -4.28
C MET A 240 -16.40 29.88 -3.31
N ASP A 241 -17.50 30.43 -3.84
CA ASP A 241 -18.61 30.99 -3.04
C ASP A 241 -19.36 29.93 -2.25
N THR A 242 -19.52 28.73 -2.82
CA THR A 242 -20.17 27.60 -2.15
C THR A 242 -19.25 27.01 -1.07
N TYR A 243 -17.93 27.10 -1.24
CA TYR A 243 -16.96 26.67 -0.21
C TYR A 243 -16.96 27.59 1.00
N LEU A 244 -16.97 28.90 0.78
CA LEU A 244 -17.11 29.90 1.84
C LEU A 244 -18.43 29.71 2.61
N LYS A 245 -19.54 29.49 1.90
CA LYS A 245 -20.83 29.16 2.52
C LYS A 245 -20.78 27.85 3.30
N PHE A 246 -20.20 26.78 2.74
CA PHE A 246 -20.07 25.49 3.39
C PHE A 246 -19.25 25.58 4.68
N GLN A 247 -18.04 26.16 4.61
CA GLN A 247 -17.20 26.40 5.78
C GLN A 247 -17.91 27.23 6.85
N SER A 248 -18.62 28.29 6.44
CA SER A 248 -19.40 29.09 7.39
C SER A 248 -20.52 28.28 8.07
N GLY A 249 -21.18 27.39 7.33
CA GLY A 249 -22.19 26.48 7.86
C GLY A 249 -21.61 25.43 8.81
N THR A 250 -20.48 24.79 8.46
CA THR A 250 -19.82 23.80 9.34
C THR A 250 -19.29 24.45 10.61
N ALA A 251 -18.76 25.68 10.52
CA ALA A 251 -18.32 26.45 11.69
C ALA A 251 -19.51 26.83 12.60
N MET A 252 -20.65 27.19 12.02
CA MET A 252 -21.89 27.42 12.77
C MET A 252 -22.41 26.15 13.44
N GLU A 253 -22.37 25.00 12.76
CA GLU A 253 -22.80 23.72 13.33
C GLU A 253 -21.89 23.27 14.48
N ALA A 254 -20.57 23.43 14.34
CA ALA A 254 -19.60 23.13 15.38
C ALA A 254 -19.77 24.05 16.61
N ALA A 255 -20.08 25.32 16.40
CA ALA A 255 -20.40 26.28 17.46
C ALA A 255 -21.75 25.95 18.16
N ALA A 256 -22.76 25.54 17.39
CA ALA A 256 -24.06 25.12 17.92
C ALA A 256 -23.98 23.82 18.75
N LYS A 257 -23.08 22.90 18.39
CA LYS A 257 -22.84 21.67 19.16
C LYS A 257 -22.02 21.91 20.44
N ASN A 258 -21.32 23.04 20.56
CA ASN A 258 -20.55 23.41 21.77
C ASN A 258 -20.84 24.85 22.24
N PRO A 259 -22.06 25.13 22.77
CA PRO A 259 -22.51 26.49 23.07
C PRO A 259 -21.74 27.22 24.18
N GLY A 260 -20.91 26.53 24.96
CA GLY A 260 -20.29 27.07 26.19
C GLY A 260 -18.77 26.91 26.30
N GLY A 261 -18.05 26.50 25.25
CA GLY A 261 -16.59 26.35 25.28
C GLY A 261 -15.85 27.64 24.92
N GLU A 262 -14.67 27.89 25.48
CA GLU A 262 -13.87 29.12 25.26
C GLU A 262 -13.56 29.41 23.77
N ALA A 263 -13.60 28.38 22.91
CA ALA A 263 -13.52 28.50 21.46
C ALA A 263 -14.77 29.13 20.78
N SER A 264 -15.96 28.99 21.39
CA SER A 264 -17.20 29.61 20.90
C SER A 264 -17.21 31.13 21.11
N ALA A 265 -16.47 31.64 22.10
CA ALA A 265 -16.28 33.07 22.30
C ALA A 265 -15.39 33.69 21.20
N GLY A 266 -14.34 32.99 20.77
CA GLY A 266 -13.46 33.44 19.68
C GLY A 266 -14.12 33.38 18.30
N ILE A 267 -14.90 32.34 18.02
CA ILE A 267 -15.64 32.17 16.76
C ILE A 267 -16.90 33.06 16.74
N GLY A 268 -17.60 33.19 17.86
CA GLY A 268 -18.76 34.07 18.02
C GLY A 268 -18.39 35.55 17.91
N MET A 269 -17.23 35.96 18.42
CA MET A 269 -16.67 37.28 18.15
C MET A 269 -16.22 37.42 16.69
N GLY A 270 -15.62 36.40 16.07
CA GLY A 270 -15.22 36.45 14.66
C GLY A 270 -16.39 36.61 13.68
N ILE A 271 -17.48 35.88 13.91
CA ILE A 271 -18.74 35.99 13.14
C ILE A 271 -19.47 37.30 13.48
N GLY A 272 -19.47 37.70 14.76
CA GLY A 272 -20.03 38.98 15.21
C GLY A 272 -19.31 40.18 14.59
N PHE A 273 -17.97 40.13 14.47
CA PHE A 273 -17.18 41.14 13.78
C PHE A 273 -17.37 41.10 12.27
N ALA A 274 -17.47 39.93 11.64
CA ALA A 274 -17.75 39.83 10.20
C ALA A 274 -19.15 40.38 9.84
N MET A 275 -20.16 40.05 10.65
CA MET A 275 -21.54 40.53 10.47
C MET A 275 -21.70 42.02 10.85
N ALA A 276 -21.01 42.50 11.89
CA ALA A 276 -20.97 43.92 12.24
C ALA A 276 -20.21 44.76 11.19
N ASN A 277 -19.18 44.21 10.55
CA ASN A 277 -18.46 44.87 9.45
C ASN A 277 -19.30 44.90 8.15
N GLN A 278 -20.18 43.91 7.96
CA GLN A 278 -21.12 43.86 6.84
C GLN A 278 -22.33 44.78 7.07
N LEU A 279 -22.82 44.91 8.32
CA LEU A 279 -23.92 45.82 8.69
C LEU A 279 -23.45 47.28 8.85
N GLY A 280 -22.21 47.49 9.30
CA GLY A 280 -21.58 48.82 9.38
C GLY A 280 -21.31 49.47 8.02
N LYS A 281 -21.07 48.66 6.98
CA LYS A 281 -20.96 49.13 5.58
C LYS A 281 -22.30 49.47 4.94
N ALA A 282 -23.44 49.05 5.52
CA ALA A 282 -24.77 49.32 4.99
C ALA A 282 -25.44 50.60 5.57
N MET A 283 -24.86 51.21 6.62
CA MET A 283 -25.47 52.36 7.32
C MET A 283 -24.63 53.65 7.35
N SER A 284 -23.54 53.75 6.60
CA SER A 284 -22.74 54.99 6.54
C SER A 284 -22.77 55.62 5.15
N PRO A 285 -23.34 56.83 4.98
CA PRO A 285 -23.17 57.59 3.75
C PRO A 285 -21.75 58.19 3.71
N GLN A 286 -21.05 57.91 2.62
CA GLN A 286 -19.86 58.59 2.07
C GLN A 286 -18.97 59.37 3.05
N THR A 287 -17.75 58.88 3.29
CA THR A 287 -16.62 59.74 3.63
C THR A 287 -15.28 59.08 3.25
N ALA A 288 -14.56 59.79 2.38
CA ALA A 288 -13.12 59.77 2.07
C ALA A 288 -12.31 58.47 2.29
N LEU A 289 -11.85 57.90 1.17
CA LEU A 289 -10.76 56.94 1.08
C LEU A 289 -9.47 57.56 1.65
N THR A 290 -8.98 57.05 2.78
CA THR A 290 -7.61 57.22 3.23
C THR A 290 -6.72 56.18 2.53
N ALA A 291 -5.82 56.68 1.69
CA ALA A 291 -4.86 55.88 0.94
C ALA A 291 -3.75 55.36 1.86
N THR A 292 -3.58 54.03 1.92
CA THR A 292 -2.31 53.41 2.28
C THR A 292 -1.36 53.47 1.07
N PRO A 293 -0.05 53.68 1.28
CA PRO A 293 0.90 53.79 0.17
C PRO A 293 1.00 52.46 -0.60
N PRO A 294 0.96 52.50 -1.95
CA PRO A 294 1.01 51.29 -2.77
C PRO A 294 2.40 50.61 -2.70
N PRO A 295 2.46 49.28 -2.81
CA PRO A 295 3.71 48.51 -2.93
C PRO A 295 4.56 48.99 -4.12
N LEU A 296 5.88 48.97 -3.96
CA LEU A 296 6.85 49.62 -4.86
C LEU A 296 6.88 49.09 -6.32
N ASP A 297 6.27 47.94 -6.62
CA ASP A 297 6.26 47.32 -7.96
C ASP A 297 4.90 46.70 -8.33
N ALA A 298 3.79 47.39 -8.09
CA ALA A 298 2.49 46.94 -8.59
C ALA A 298 2.39 47.18 -10.13
N PRO A 299 1.99 46.18 -10.93
CA PRO A 299 1.79 46.36 -12.37
C PRO A 299 0.71 47.42 -12.63
N LYS A 300 0.92 48.29 -13.62
CA LYS A 300 -0.04 49.34 -13.99
C LYS A 300 -1.39 48.73 -14.38
N GLN A 301 -2.46 49.27 -13.81
CA GLN A 301 -3.84 48.89 -14.11
C GLN A 301 -4.60 50.07 -14.71
N TYR A 302 -5.44 49.77 -15.71
CA TYR A 302 -6.20 50.76 -16.48
C TYR A 302 -7.69 50.57 -16.29
N PHE A 303 -8.41 51.68 -16.20
CA PHE A 303 -9.85 51.75 -16.32
C PHE A 303 -10.22 52.25 -17.71
N VAL A 304 -11.30 51.71 -18.27
CA VAL A 304 -11.81 52.05 -19.61
C VAL A 304 -13.17 52.73 -19.45
N GLY A 305 -13.31 53.93 -19.98
CA GLY A 305 -14.55 54.70 -20.05
C GLY A 305 -15.23 54.49 -21.39
N LYS A 306 -16.36 53.78 -21.40
CA LYS A 306 -17.19 53.52 -22.58
C LYS A 306 -18.65 53.80 -22.27
N ASP A 307 -19.34 54.52 -23.15
CA ASP A 307 -20.77 54.86 -23.00
C ASP A 307 -21.11 55.54 -21.65
N GLY A 308 -20.22 56.39 -21.15
CA GLY A 308 -20.37 57.07 -19.86
C GLY A 308 -20.24 56.17 -18.63
N LYS A 309 -19.85 54.89 -18.80
CA LYS A 309 -19.59 53.93 -17.73
C LYS A 309 -18.12 53.56 -17.68
N GLN A 310 -17.61 53.46 -16.45
CA GLN A 310 -16.26 52.98 -16.17
C GLN A 310 -16.27 51.45 -16.03
N SER A 311 -15.26 50.81 -16.63
CA SER A 311 -14.99 49.37 -16.52
C SER A 311 -13.50 49.14 -16.19
N GLY A 312 -13.17 48.02 -15.55
CA GLY A 312 -11.83 47.71 -15.05
C GLY A 312 -11.76 47.54 -13.53
N PRO A 313 -10.57 47.45 -12.92
CA PRO A 313 -9.25 47.62 -13.55
C PRO A 313 -8.84 46.44 -14.46
N TYR A 314 -8.17 46.75 -15.56
CA TYR A 314 -7.59 45.79 -16.50
C TYR A 314 -6.07 45.91 -16.53
N PRO A 315 -5.33 44.78 -16.63
CA PRO A 315 -3.90 44.82 -16.90
C PRO A 315 -3.63 45.19 -18.37
N ILE A 316 -2.39 45.56 -18.69
CA ILE A 316 -2.00 46.05 -20.02
C ILE A 316 -2.30 45.03 -21.14
N GLU A 317 -2.19 43.73 -20.86
CA GLU A 317 -2.44 42.65 -21.81
C GLU A 317 -3.93 42.59 -22.18
N ALA A 318 -4.81 42.82 -21.21
CA ALA A 318 -6.25 42.85 -21.44
C ALA A 318 -6.64 44.06 -22.31
N ILE A 319 -6.07 45.24 -22.06
CA ILE A 319 -6.29 46.43 -22.91
C ILE A 319 -5.79 46.19 -24.34
N SER A 320 -4.61 45.59 -24.51
CA SER A 320 -4.03 45.28 -25.82
C SER A 320 -4.92 44.34 -26.64
N LYS A 321 -5.53 43.35 -25.97
CA LYS A 321 -6.51 42.43 -26.57
C LYS A 321 -7.80 43.18 -26.98
N GLU A 322 -8.32 44.03 -26.12
CA GLU A 322 -9.51 44.85 -26.42
C GLU A 322 -9.29 45.82 -27.60
N ILE A 323 -8.07 46.35 -27.77
CA ILE A 323 -7.68 47.15 -28.94
C ILE A 323 -7.68 46.29 -30.21
N SER A 324 -7.08 45.10 -30.15
CA SER A 324 -7.03 44.17 -31.28
C SER A 324 -8.41 43.68 -31.72
N GLU A 325 -9.34 43.58 -30.77
CA GLU A 325 -10.73 43.19 -31.00
C GLU A 325 -11.65 44.39 -31.34
N GLY A 326 -11.08 45.59 -31.49
CA GLY A 326 -11.79 46.81 -31.88
C GLY A 326 -12.77 47.37 -30.84
N ARG A 327 -12.73 46.85 -29.60
CA ARG A 327 -13.60 47.30 -28.50
C ARG A 327 -13.08 48.54 -27.80
N VAL A 328 -11.76 48.74 -27.82
CA VAL A 328 -11.05 49.96 -27.43
C VAL A 328 -10.44 50.58 -28.68
N THR A 329 -10.85 51.80 -28.98
CA THR A 329 -10.38 52.60 -30.13
C THR A 329 -9.47 53.73 -29.64
N ARG A 330 -8.81 54.43 -30.57
CA ARG A 330 -7.90 55.55 -30.23
C ARG A 330 -8.57 56.63 -29.36
N ASP A 331 -9.86 56.85 -29.54
CA ASP A 331 -10.70 57.85 -28.87
C ASP A 331 -11.33 57.35 -27.56
N THR A 332 -11.18 56.06 -27.22
CA THR A 332 -11.68 55.51 -25.96
C THR A 332 -10.94 56.11 -24.78
N LEU A 333 -11.65 56.54 -23.74
CA LEU A 333 -11.05 57.15 -22.56
C LEU A 333 -10.45 56.07 -21.64
N LEU A 334 -9.17 56.23 -21.29
CA LEU A 334 -8.46 55.42 -20.31
C LEU A 334 -8.01 56.28 -19.14
N TRP A 335 -7.94 55.67 -17.96
CA TRP A 335 -7.36 56.27 -16.76
C TRP A 335 -6.60 55.21 -15.97
N CYS A 336 -5.40 55.53 -15.50
CA CYS A 336 -4.64 54.71 -14.56
C CYS A 336 -4.24 55.52 -13.33
N ALA A 337 -3.87 54.84 -12.25
CA ALA A 337 -3.41 55.49 -11.03
C ALA A 337 -2.23 56.43 -11.32
N GLY A 338 -2.34 57.68 -10.88
CA GLY A 338 -1.35 58.74 -11.12
C GLY A 338 -1.73 59.76 -12.20
N MET A 339 -2.86 59.59 -12.89
CA MET A 339 -3.35 60.55 -13.89
C MET A 339 -4.33 61.56 -13.28
N GLU A 340 -4.22 62.84 -13.64
CA GLU A 340 -5.14 63.90 -13.18
C GLU A 340 -6.52 63.84 -13.86
N LYS A 341 -6.58 63.35 -15.09
CA LYS A 341 -7.81 63.27 -15.90
C LYS A 341 -7.77 62.05 -16.82
N TRP A 342 -8.94 61.62 -17.29
CA TRP A 342 -9.08 60.62 -18.35
C TRP A 342 -8.41 61.12 -19.63
N GLN A 343 -7.69 60.24 -20.31
CA GLN A 343 -7.02 60.53 -21.59
C GLN A 343 -7.45 59.52 -22.64
N MET A 344 -7.38 59.91 -23.91
CA MET A 344 -7.69 59.00 -25.02
C MET A 344 -6.64 57.89 -25.12
N ALA A 345 -7.05 56.66 -25.42
CA ALA A 345 -6.16 55.50 -25.51
C ALA A 345 -4.99 55.72 -26.49
N GLY A 346 -5.18 56.52 -27.53
CA GLY A 346 -4.14 56.90 -28.48
C GLY A 346 -3.04 57.83 -27.92
N GLU A 347 -3.26 58.47 -26.77
CA GLU A 347 -2.26 59.33 -26.10
C GLU A 347 -1.25 58.51 -25.26
N PHE A 348 -1.54 57.24 -25.00
CA PHE A 348 -0.66 56.36 -24.25
C PHE A 348 0.40 55.74 -25.18
N SER A 349 1.67 56.06 -24.93
CA SER A 349 2.80 55.53 -25.71
C SER A 349 2.83 53.99 -25.74
N GLU A 350 2.47 53.35 -24.64
CA GLU A 350 2.41 51.89 -24.50
C GLU A 350 1.31 51.20 -25.34
N PHE A 351 0.29 51.95 -25.79
CA PHE A 351 -0.75 51.43 -26.69
C PHE A 351 -0.59 51.87 -28.14
N SER A 352 0.31 52.82 -28.42
CA SER A 352 0.46 53.45 -29.74
C SER A 352 0.70 52.47 -30.90
N HIS A 353 1.46 51.39 -30.66
CA HIS A 353 1.78 50.36 -31.66
C HIS A 353 0.58 49.47 -32.02
N PHE A 354 -0.39 49.30 -31.13
CA PHE A 354 -1.59 48.49 -31.39
C PHE A 354 -2.60 49.20 -32.31
N PHE A 355 -2.43 50.51 -32.53
CA PHE A 355 -3.32 51.29 -33.39
C PHE A 355 -2.77 51.53 -34.81
N THR A 356 -1.65 50.91 -35.20
CA THR A 356 -1.13 50.99 -36.57
C THR A 356 -1.73 49.88 -37.43
N THR A 357 -2.56 50.25 -38.39
CA THR A 357 -2.98 49.33 -39.46
C THR A 357 -1.84 49.15 -40.45
N PRO A 358 -1.45 47.92 -40.86
CA PRO A 358 -0.57 47.74 -42.01
C PRO A 358 -1.21 48.34 -43.28
N PRO A 359 -0.43 48.87 -44.23
CA PRO A 359 -0.97 49.44 -45.46
C PRO A 359 -1.72 48.36 -46.27
N PRO A 360 -2.83 48.71 -46.95
CA PRO A 360 -3.56 47.74 -47.76
C PRO A 360 -2.67 47.23 -48.90
N LEU A 361 -2.66 45.92 -49.11
CA LEU A 361 -2.08 45.31 -50.30
C LEU A 361 -2.93 45.73 -51.50
N THR A 362 -2.34 46.49 -52.42
CA THR A 362 -2.91 46.80 -53.75
C THR A 362 -2.89 45.59 -54.67
#